data_AF-A0A1Q6WBB8-F1
#
_entry.id   AF-A0A1Q6WBB8-F1
#
_cell.length_a   1.000
_cell.length_b   1.000
_cell.length_c   1.000
_cell.angle_alpha   90.00
_cell.angle_beta   90.00
_cell.angle_gamma   90.00
#
_symmetry.space_group_name_H-M   'P 1'
#
loop_
_entity.id
_entity.type
_entity.pdbx_description
1 polymer ?
#
loop_
_entity_poly.entity_id
_entity_poly.type
_entity_poly.pdbx_seq_one_letter_code
_entity_poly.pdbx_strand_id
1 'polypeptide(L)'
;MAGGINLNGPHYNLNIIGVENPKTDAMTGGDRHTIFVALGAKNSAVTSRIYLTPGPFAVCDGNAFDPAYACDGTLLAQQGAVFQLPCDTAVTTTNGCASGIASASYLIWARALGTPGGTATVTTCAYDLTGALVCSTDNAVQSRTKGKSTFYNVTSALTTINACFDVGGVVTCQTVSLFDPVLQDYFWQYANSGLRLLQLRFYPQ
;
A
#
# COMPACT_ATOMS: atom_id res chain seq x y z
N MET A 1 -5.39 23.72 -0.95
CA MET A 1 -4.32 24.72 -0.67
C MET A 1 -3.19 23.99 0.04
N ALA A 2 -2.00 23.95 -0.56
CA ALA A 2 -0.84 23.25 0.02
C ALA A 2 0.20 24.30 0.44
N GLY A 3 0.09 24.78 1.68
CA GLY A 3 1.08 25.61 2.34
C GLY A 3 1.30 25.05 3.74
N GLY A 4 2.53 24.61 4.03
CA GLY A 4 2.98 24.40 5.42
C GLY A 4 3.32 22.98 5.89
N ILE A 5 3.36 21.95 5.04
CA ILE A 5 3.80 20.63 5.51
C ILE A 5 5.33 20.58 5.52
N ASN A 6 5.93 20.57 6.71
CA ASN A 6 7.36 20.44 6.91
C ASN A 6 7.80 18.97 6.78
N LEU A 7 8.01 18.51 5.54
CA LEU A 7 8.47 17.15 5.22
C LEU A 7 10.00 17.01 5.33
N ASN A 8 10.56 17.47 6.45
CA ASN A 8 11.98 17.34 6.78
C ASN A 8 12.17 16.38 7.96
N GLY A 9 13.34 15.74 8.04
CA GLY A 9 13.68 14.79 9.10
C GLY A 9 13.67 13.33 8.66
N PRO A 10 13.99 12.40 9.59
CA PRO A 10 14.05 10.97 9.32
C PRO A 10 12.73 10.43 8.77
N HIS A 11 12.80 9.67 7.68
CA HIS A 11 11.65 9.00 7.08
C HIS A 11 12.11 7.78 6.29
N TYR A 12 11.22 6.79 6.15
CA TYR A 12 11.39 5.73 5.17
C TYR A 12 10.85 6.19 3.83
N ASN A 13 11.56 5.91 2.74
CA ASN A 13 11.10 6.21 1.38
C ASN A 13 10.74 4.91 0.66
N LEU A 14 9.60 4.87 -0.02
CA LEU A 14 9.21 3.81 -0.93
C LEU A 14 8.89 4.40 -2.31
N ASN A 15 9.46 3.82 -3.35
CA ASN A 15 9.14 4.14 -4.74
C ASN A 15 8.40 2.97 -5.38
N ILE A 16 7.18 3.19 -5.86
CA ILE A 16 6.43 2.21 -6.64
C ILE A 16 6.53 2.64 -8.11
N ILE A 17 7.19 1.82 -8.92
CA ILE A 17 7.59 2.15 -10.29
C ILE A 17 6.80 1.29 -11.27
N GLY A 18 6.02 1.94 -12.12
CA GLY A 18 5.34 1.28 -13.23
C GLY A 18 6.32 0.96 -14.36
N VAL A 19 6.39 -0.32 -14.76
CA VAL A 19 7.24 -0.80 -15.84
C VAL A 19 6.43 -1.45 -16.96
N GLU A 20 6.85 -1.22 -18.21
CA GLU A 20 6.22 -1.81 -19.40
C GLU A 20 6.60 -3.28 -19.56
N ASN A 21 7.86 -3.61 -19.26
CA ASN A 21 8.37 -4.95 -19.32
C ASN A 21 8.47 -5.54 -17.90
N PRO A 22 7.87 -6.72 -17.65
CA PRO A 22 8.01 -7.44 -16.38
C PRO A 22 9.47 -7.60 -15.97
N LYS A 23 9.72 -7.54 -14.67
CA LYS A 23 11.03 -7.87 -14.10
C LYS A 23 11.15 -9.39 -13.95
N THR A 24 12.34 -9.92 -14.23
CA THR A 24 12.66 -11.35 -14.16
C THR A 24 13.54 -11.71 -12.96
N ASP A 25 14.19 -10.72 -12.35
CA ASP A 25 14.94 -10.93 -11.12
C ASP A 25 13.96 -11.05 -9.94
N ALA A 26 14.21 -11.98 -9.02
CA ALA A 26 13.30 -12.23 -7.89
C ALA A 26 13.17 -11.03 -6.93
N MET A 27 14.21 -10.21 -6.78
CA MET A 27 14.21 -8.99 -5.94
C MET A 27 13.87 -9.19 -4.45
N THR A 28 14.00 -10.40 -3.90
CA THR A 28 13.73 -10.77 -2.50
C THR A 28 14.83 -10.40 -1.48
N GLY A 29 15.66 -9.39 -1.79
CA GLY A 29 16.84 -8.98 -0.98
C GLY A 29 16.71 -7.58 -0.37
N GLY A 30 17.12 -7.44 0.89
CA GLY A 30 16.46 -6.61 1.92
C GLY A 30 16.76 -5.12 2.11
N ASP A 31 17.56 -4.45 1.27
CA ASP A 31 17.79 -2.98 1.41
C ASP A 31 17.14 -2.16 0.30
N ARG A 32 16.08 -2.71 -0.30
CA ARG A 32 15.37 -2.03 -1.38
C ARG A 32 14.30 -1.10 -0.84
N HIS A 33 14.20 0.04 -1.52
CA HIS A 33 13.16 1.05 -1.30
C HIS A 33 12.29 1.18 -2.56
N THR A 34 12.15 0.10 -3.33
CA THR A 34 11.51 0.13 -4.65
C THR A 34 10.74 -1.14 -4.93
N ILE A 35 9.53 -0.97 -5.44
CA ILE A 35 8.65 -2.03 -5.94
C ILE A 35 8.34 -1.75 -7.41
N PHE A 36 8.41 -2.77 -8.25
CA PHE A 36 8.06 -2.71 -9.66
C PHE A 36 6.68 -3.32 -9.89
N VAL A 37 5.80 -2.57 -10.54
CA VAL A 37 4.42 -2.96 -10.84
C VAL A 37 4.14 -2.81 -12.32
N ALA A 38 3.06 -3.44 -12.78
CA ALA A 38 2.61 -3.30 -14.16
C ALA A 38 2.26 -1.84 -14.47
N LEU A 39 2.62 -1.40 -15.68
CA LEU A 39 2.28 -0.08 -16.19
C LEU A 39 1.14 -0.19 -17.22
N GLY A 40 -0.01 0.39 -16.90
CA GLY A 40 -1.13 0.47 -17.82
C GLY A 40 -1.01 1.63 -18.80
N ALA A 41 -1.94 1.70 -19.75
CA ALA A 41 -2.09 2.88 -20.58
C ALA A 41 -2.79 4.01 -19.78
N LYS A 42 -2.68 5.26 -20.24
CA LYS A 42 -3.23 6.42 -19.50
C LYS A 42 -4.74 6.34 -19.21
N ASN A 43 -5.49 5.59 -20.02
CA ASN A 43 -6.94 5.41 -19.88
C ASN A 43 -7.34 3.94 -19.65
N SER A 44 -6.39 3.08 -19.31
CA SER A 44 -6.63 1.65 -19.10
C SER A 44 -5.68 1.14 -18.03
N ALA A 45 -6.24 0.95 -16.84
CA ALA A 45 -5.48 0.51 -15.69
C ALA A 45 -5.15 -0.99 -15.79
N VAL A 46 -3.93 -1.33 -15.39
CA VAL A 46 -3.54 -2.70 -15.04
C VAL A 46 -3.32 -2.75 -13.54
N THR A 47 -3.66 -3.88 -12.92
CA THR A 47 -3.60 -4.01 -11.45
C THR A 47 -2.46 -4.93 -11.04
N SER A 48 -1.65 -4.47 -10.09
CA SER A 48 -0.68 -5.29 -9.36
C SER A 48 -1.08 -5.36 -7.88
N ARG A 49 -0.73 -6.46 -7.21
CA ARG A 49 -0.89 -6.59 -5.75
C ARG A 49 0.45 -6.40 -5.06
N ILE A 50 0.43 -5.66 -3.96
CA ILE A 50 1.55 -5.51 -3.04
C ILE A 50 1.06 -6.02 -1.69
N TYR A 51 1.43 -7.24 -1.32
CA TYR A 51 1.06 -7.84 -0.04
C TYR A 51 1.73 -7.12 1.11
N LEU A 52 1.02 -7.06 2.23
CA LEU A 52 1.44 -6.36 3.43
C LEU A 52 1.72 -7.37 4.54
N THR A 53 2.88 -7.24 5.17
CA THR A 53 3.23 -8.03 6.35
C THR A 53 3.55 -7.11 7.53
N PRO A 54 3.27 -7.54 8.78
CA PRO A 54 3.60 -6.75 9.95
C PRO A 54 5.11 -6.76 10.22
N GLY A 55 5.69 -5.59 10.49
CA GLY A 55 7.10 -5.46 10.91
C GLY A 55 7.71 -4.10 10.58
N PRO A 56 9.03 -3.91 10.75
CA PRO A 56 9.70 -2.69 10.30
C PRO A 56 9.51 -2.42 8.81
N PHE A 57 9.54 -1.16 8.40
CA PHE A 57 9.44 -0.77 6.99
C PHE A 57 10.52 -1.46 6.15
N ALA A 58 10.11 -2.32 5.23
CA ALA A 58 11.03 -3.02 4.32
C ALA A 58 10.31 -3.46 3.06
N VAL A 59 10.99 -3.40 1.91
CA VAL A 59 10.54 -4.15 0.72
C VAL A 59 11.09 -5.56 0.87
N CYS A 60 10.22 -6.52 1.21
CA CYS A 60 10.59 -7.93 1.28
C CYS A 60 10.72 -8.53 -0.11
N ASP A 61 9.84 -8.11 -1.02
CA ASP A 61 9.84 -8.50 -2.41
C ASP A 61 9.48 -7.30 -3.30
N GLY A 62 10.42 -6.93 -4.16
CA GLY A 62 10.29 -5.76 -5.03
C GLY A 62 9.61 -6.05 -6.37
N ASN A 63 9.25 -7.30 -6.66
CA ASN A 63 8.78 -7.70 -7.98
C ASN A 63 7.29 -8.10 -7.94
N ALA A 64 6.42 -7.39 -8.65
CA ALA A 64 5.00 -7.73 -8.69
C ALA A 64 4.62 -8.75 -9.78
N PHE A 65 5.60 -9.31 -10.49
CA PHE A 65 5.37 -10.14 -11.68
C PHE A 65 5.62 -11.64 -11.44
N ASP A 66 6.18 -12.01 -10.29
CA ASP A 66 6.57 -13.36 -9.88
C ASP A 66 5.99 -13.67 -8.47
N PRO A 67 6.19 -14.89 -7.93
CA PRO A 67 5.64 -15.28 -6.64
C PRO A 67 6.13 -14.38 -5.50
N ALA A 68 5.19 -13.98 -4.64
CA ALA A 68 5.39 -13.01 -3.58
C ALA A 68 5.99 -13.65 -2.32
N TYR A 69 7.17 -13.23 -1.90
CA TYR A 69 7.80 -13.74 -0.68
C TYR A 69 7.87 -12.72 0.46
N ALA A 70 7.47 -13.14 1.66
CA ALA A 70 7.69 -12.37 2.88
C ALA A 70 9.19 -12.26 3.21
N CYS A 71 9.54 -11.36 4.12
CA CYS A 71 10.93 -11.10 4.51
C CYS A 71 11.63 -12.34 5.14
N ASP A 72 10.85 -13.30 5.64
CA ASP A 72 11.35 -14.58 6.17
C ASP A 72 11.42 -15.70 5.11
N GLY A 73 11.11 -15.40 3.86
CA GLY A 73 11.08 -16.35 2.74
C GLY A 73 9.77 -17.15 2.62
N THR A 74 8.74 -16.85 3.42
CA THR A 74 7.42 -17.47 3.29
C THR A 74 6.75 -17.04 1.99
N LEU A 75 6.26 -17.99 1.19
CA LEU A 75 5.46 -17.71 0.00
C LEU A 75 4.06 -17.23 0.43
N LEU A 76 3.70 -15.99 0.06
CA LEU A 76 2.39 -15.41 0.36
C LEU A 76 1.39 -15.60 -0.79
N ALA A 77 1.86 -15.51 -2.03
CA ALA A 77 1.01 -15.62 -3.20
C ALA A 77 1.80 -16.00 -4.45
N GLN A 78 1.11 -16.54 -5.44
CA GLN A 78 1.74 -16.94 -6.71
C GLN A 78 2.13 -15.76 -7.61
N GLN A 79 1.68 -14.54 -7.30
CA GLN A 79 2.09 -13.33 -7.98
C GLN A 79 1.91 -12.09 -7.10
N GLY A 80 2.95 -11.26 -6.97
CA GLY A 80 2.87 -9.92 -6.39
C GLY A 80 4.12 -9.52 -5.62
N ALA A 81 4.21 -8.24 -5.28
CA ALA A 81 5.30 -7.72 -4.46
C ALA A 81 4.94 -7.79 -2.97
N VAL A 82 5.89 -7.55 -2.07
CA VAL A 82 5.66 -7.58 -0.62
C VAL A 82 6.32 -6.38 0.06
N PHE A 83 5.52 -5.64 0.81
CA PHE A 83 5.98 -4.53 1.65
C PHE A 83 5.63 -4.81 3.11
N GLN A 84 6.65 -4.77 3.97
CA GLN A 84 6.47 -4.90 5.41
C GLN A 84 6.33 -3.51 6.03
N LEU A 85 5.38 -3.37 6.96
CA LEU A 85 5.11 -2.13 7.69
C LEU A 85 4.42 -2.45 9.03
N PRO A 86 4.59 -1.60 10.05
CA PRO A 86 3.90 -1.81 11.31
C PRO A 86 2.43 -1.40 11.19
N CYS A 87 1.56 -1.98 12.00
CA CYS A 87 0.23 -1.42 12.22
C CYS A 87 0.35 0.02 12.72
N ASP A 88 -0.41 0.93 12.12
CA ASP A 88 -0.31 2.36 12.37
C ASP A 88 -1.16 2.77 13.57
N THR A 89 -0.50 3.22 14.64
CA THR A 89 -1.18 3.70 15.86
C THR A 89 -1.57 5.18 15.78
N ALA A 90 -1.20 5.90 14.70
CA ALA A 90 -1.60 7.29 14.49
C ALA A 90 -3.06 7.42 13.99
N VAL A 91 -3.63 6.34 13.47
CA VAL A 91 -5.01 6.29 12.97
C VAL A 91 -5.95 5.62 13.97
N THR A 92 -7.09 6.25 14.24
CA THR A 92 -8.13 5.66 15.08
C THR A 92 -8.94 4.65 14.27
N THR A 93 -9.00 3.42 14.73
CA THR A 93 -9.78 2.32 14.14
C THR A 93 -10.62 1.64 15.21
N THR A 94 -11.55 0.77 14.81
CA THR A 94 -12.48 0.11 15.74
C THR A 94 -11.78 -0.69 16.82
N ASN A 95 -10.77 -1.49 16.47
CA ASN A 95 -10.05 -2.36 17.40
C ASN A 95 -8.62 -1.88 17.70
N GLY A 96 -8.11 -0.88 16.99
CA GLY A 96 -6.71 -0.48 17.08
C GLY A 96 -5.76 -1.55 16.51
N CYS A 97 -4.49 -1.51 16.90
CA CYS A 97 -3.51 -2.53 16.54
C CYS A 97 -3.62 -3.75 17.46
N ALA A 98 -3.69 -4.94 16.87
CA ALA A 98 -3.79 -6.18 17.63
C ALA A 98 -2.53 -6.45 18.49
N SER A 99 -2.72 -7.06 19.66
CA SER A 99 -1.61 -7.45 20.54
C SER A 99 -0.68 -8.46 19.86
N GLY A 100 0.63 -8.28 20.03
CA GLY A 100 1.65 -9.13 19.41
C GLY A 100 1.97 -8.78 17.95
N ILE A 101 1.24 -7.86 17.33
CA ILE A 101 1.56 -7.32 16.00
C ILE A 101 2.50 -6.13 16.16
N ALA A 102 3.52 -6.04 15.30
CA ALA A 102 4.40 -4.88 15.24
C ALA A 102 3.60 -3.61 14.97
N SER A 103 3.73 -2.60 15.83
CA SER A 103 2.96 -1.35 15.75
C SER A 103 3.84 -0.13 15.95
N ALA A 104 3.53 0.97 15.26
CA ALA A 104 4.20 2.26 15.42
C ALA A 104 3.27 3.40 14.99
N SER A 105 3.56 4.63 15.44
CA SER A 105 2.83 5.83 15.02
C SER A 105 3.54 6.49 13.85
N TYR A 106 2.88 6.68 12.71
CA TYR A 106 3.51 7.32 11.55
C TYR A 106 2.50 8.00 10.61
N LEU A 107 2.99 8.90 9.76
CA LEU A 107 2.22 9.52 8.69
C LEU A 107 2.81 9.14 7.33
N ILE A 108 1.93 8.84 6.36
CA ILE A 108 2.29 8.54 4.98
C ILE A 108 1.97 9.72 4.08
N TRP A 109 2.99 10.20 3.37
CA TRP A 109 2.88 11.25 2.37
C TRP A 109 3.19 10.72 0.98
N ALA A 110 2.25 10.89 0.05
CA ALA A 110 2.36 10.42 -1.32
C ALA A 110 2.56 11.56 -2.32
N ARG A 111 3.35 11.33 -3.36
CA ARG A 111 3.38 12.18 -4.56
C ARG A 111 3.61 11.39 -5.84
N ALA A 112 2.93 11.80 -6.90
CA ALA A 112 3.12 11.26 -8.25
C ALA A 112 4.30 11.97 -8.97
N LEU A 113 5.20 11.19 -9.58
CA LEU A 113 6.39 11.66 -10.29
C LEU A 113 6.51 11.04 -11.70
N GLY A 114 7.52 11.47 -12.45
CA GLY A 114 7.78 11.02 -13.82
C GLY A 114 6.93 11.75 -14.87
N THR A 115 6.68 11.07 -15.98
CA THR A 115 5.96 11.62 -17.15
C THR A 115 4.50 11.98 -16.80
N PRO A 116 4.04 13.20 -17.14
CA PRO A 116 2.66 13.62 -16.90
C PRO A 116 1.57 12.83 -17.66
N GLY A 117 0.38 12.82 -17.03
CA GLY A 117 -0.85 12.23 -17.55
C GLY A 117 -1.11 10.79 -17.11
N GLY A 118 -0.31 10.27 -16.18
CA GLY A 118 -0.54 8.98 -15.54
C GLY A 118 -1.21 9.12 -14.17
N THR A 119 -2.01 8.13 -13.81
CA THR A 119 -2.68 8.04 -12.51
C THR A 119 -2.49 6.63 -11.93
N ALA A 120 -2.36 6.54 -10.61
CA ALA A 120 -2.53 5.28 -9.90
C ALA A 120 -3.54 5.45 -8.77
N THR A 121 -4.36 4.42 -8.57
CA THR A 121 -5.25 4.29 -7.42
C THR A 121 -4.73 3.15 -6.57
N VAL A 122 -4.51 3.41 -5.28
CA VAL A 122 -4.11 2.41 -4.31
C VAL A 122 -5.27 2.18 -3.36
N THR A 123 -5.79 0.95 -3.34
CA THR A 123 -6.87 0.54 -2.44
C THR A 123 -6.35 -0.53 -1.50
N THR A 124 -6.51 -0.34 -0.19
CA THR A 124 -6.18 -1.36 0.80
C THR A 124 -7.27 -2.42 0.80
N CYS A 125 -6.88 -3.68 0.66
CA CYS A 125 -7.76 -4.83 0.63
C CYS A 125 -7.21 -5.95 1.50
N ALA A 126 -8.07 -6.89 1.84
CA ALA A 126 -7.76 -8.12 2.57
C ALA A 126 -8.85 -9.15 2.27
N TYR A 127 -8.75 -10.32 2.89
CA TYR A 127 -9.78 -11.35 2.83
C TYR A 127 -10.42 -11.53 4.21
N ASP A 128 -11.72 -11.77 4.25
CA ASP A 128 -12.35 -12.23 5.48
C ASP A 128 -12.00 -13.71 5.77
N LEU A 129 -12.41 -14.21 6.93
CA LEU A 129 -12.13 -15.58 7.36
C LEU A 129 -12.84 -16.65 6.51
N THR A 130 -13.78 -16.25 5.64
CA THR A 130 -14.43 -17.14 4.67
C THR A 130 -13.72 -17.16 3.31
N GLY A 131 -12.72 -16.29 3.13
CA GLY A 131 -11.99 -16.09 1.88
C GLY A 131 -12.65 -15.09 0.93
N ALA A 132 -13.64 -14.31 1.38
CA ALA A 132 -14.24 -13.27 0.56
C ALA A 132 -13.36 -12.00 0.54
N LEU A 133 -13.23 -11.39 -0.64
CA LEU A 133 -12.44 -10.18 -0.81
C LEU A 133 -13.15 -8.98 -0.17
N VAL A 134 -12.43 -8.29 0.72
CA VAL A 134 -12.87 -7.04 1.34
C VAL A 134 -11.89 -5.93 0.96
N CYS A 135 -12.37 -4.95 0.19
CA CYS A 135 -11.59 -3.76 -0.15
C CYS A 135 -12.16 -2.54 0.53
N SER A 136 -11.28 -1.64 0.97
CA SER A 136 -11.65 -0.35 1.53
C SER A 136 -12.46 0.48 0.54
N THR A 137 -13.47 1.19 1.05
CA THR A 137 -14.16 2.23 0.28
C THR A 137 -13.31 3.50 0.13
N ASP A 138 -12.34 3.70 1.02
CA ASP A 138 -11.33 4.76 0.91
C ASP A 138 -10.12 4.29 0.08
N ASN A 139 -9.54 5.19 -0.70
CA ASN A 139 -8.40 4.89 -1.57
C ASN A 139 -7.52 6.12 -1.83
N ALA A 140 -6.25 5.88 -2.09
CA ALA A 140 -5.29 6.92 -2.42
C ALA A 140 -5.17 7.05 -3.95
N VAL A 141 -5.77 8.11 -4.51
CA VAL A 141 -5.62 8.46 -5.93
C VAL A 141 -4.46 9.43 -6.11
N GLN A 142 -3.53 9.09 -7.00
CA GLN A 142 -2.31 9.87 -7.25
C GLN A 142 -2.15 10.12 -8.75
N SER A 143 -2.21 11.39 -9.14
CA SER A 143 -2.17 11.81 -10.54
C SER A 143 -0.97 12.69 -10.83
N ARG A 144 -0.23 12.39 -11.90
CA ARG A 144 0.90 13.20 -12.34
C ARG A 144 0.46 14.29 -13.30
N THR A 145 0.41 15.53 -12.81
CA THR A 145 0.21 16.73 -13.64
C THR A 145 1.54 17.31 -14.12
N LYS A 146 1.48 18.25 -15.08
CA LYS A 146 2.67 19.02 -15.50
C LYS A 146 3.14 19.93 -14.36
N GLY A 147 4.45 20.14 -14.26
CA GLY A 147 5.06 21.04 -13.27
C GLY A 147 5.44 20.34 -11.96
N LYS A 148 5.54 21.14 -10.88
CA LYS A 148 5.98 20.69 -9.56
C LYS A 148 4.97 19.71 -8.97
N SER A 149 5.44 18.54 -8.56
CA SER A 149 4.64 17.57 -7.79
C SER A 149 4.59 17.96 -6.31
N THR A 150 3.45 17.77 -5.67
CA THR A 150 3.22 18.03 -4.25
C THR A 150 2.86 16.76 -3.51
N PHE A 151 3.17 16.73 -2.22
CA PHE A 151 2.80 15.63 -1.34
C PHE A 151 1.39 15.81 -0.79
N TYR A 152 0.70 14.68 -0.60
CA TYR A 152 -0.62 14.59 0.02
C TYR A 152 -0.59 13.52 1.11
N ASN A 153 -1.31 13.76 2.21
CA ASN A 153 -1.46 12.77 3.26
C ASN A 153 -2.36 11.64 2.74
N VAL A 154 -1.86 10.42 2.79
CA VAL A 154 -2.58 9.19 2.38
C VAL A 154 -2.62 8.15 3.49
N THR A 155 -2.30 8.56 4.72
CA THR A 155 -2.11 7.66 5.88
C THR A 155 -3.33 6.75 6.04
N SER A 156 -4.52 7.34 6.30
CA SER A 156 -5.76 6.57 6.51
C SER A 156 -6.06 5.60 5.35
N ALA A 157 -5.98 6.05 4.11
CA ALA A 157 -6.29 5.23 2.94
C ALA A 157 -5.36 4.02 2.78
N LEU A 158 -4.10 4.13 3.20
CA LEU A 158 -3.10 3.07 3.06
C LEU A 158 -2.90 2.22 4.34
N THR A 159 -3.38 2.68 5.50
CA THR A 159 -3.23 1.99 6.79
C THR A 159 -4.53 1.48 7.39
N THR A 160 -5.66 1.63 6.68
CA THR A 160 -6.97 1.14 7.14
C THR A 160 -7.82 0.53 6.02
N ILE A 161 -8.80 -0.28 6.42
CA ILE A 161 -9.89 -0.75 5.57
C ILE A 161 -11.22 -0.21 6.13
N ASN A 162 -11.88 0.67 5.39
CA ASN A 162 -13.24 1.10 5.66
C ASN A 162 -14.21 0.21 4.89
N ALA A 163 -14.90 -0.70 5.58
CA ALA A 163 -15.78 -1.68 4.95
C ALA A 163 -16.97 -2.03 5.85
N CYS A 164 -18.00 -2.63 5.24
CA CYS A 164 -19.16 -3.15 5.94
C CYS A 164 -19.11 -4.67 5.98
N PHE A 165 -19.39 -5.24 7.15
CA PHE A 165 -19.35 -6.67 7.44
C PHE A 165 -20.75 -7.12 7.83
N ASP A 166 -21.16 -8.30 7.35
CA ASP A 166 -22.36 -8.97 7.85
C ASP A 166 -21.97 -9.82 9.06
N VAL A 167 -22.47 -9.45 10.24
CA VAL A 167 -22.26 -10.19 11.48
C VAL A 167 -23.61 -10.72 11.95
N GLY A 168 -23.94 -11.95 11.54
CA GLY A 168 -25.16 -12.62 11.97
C GLY A 168 -26.46 -12.00 11.41
N GLY A 169 -26.43 -11.52 10.18
CA GLY A 169 -27.57 -10.89 9.49
C GLY A 169 -27.69 -9.37 9.70
N VAL A 170 -26.70 -8.76 10.37
CA VAL A 170 -26.64 -7.31 10.60
C VAL A 170 -25.40 -6.74 9.92
N VAL A 171 -25.62 -5.85 8.94
CA VAL A 171 -24.54 -5.14 8.25
C VAL A 171 -24.02 -4.02 9.14
N THR A 172 -22.76 -4.12 9.55
CA THR A 172 -22.06 -3.11 10.35
C THR A 172 -20.86 -2.55 9.58
N CYS A 173 -20.81 -1.24 9.39
CA CYS A 173 -19.69 -0.57 8.75
C CYS A 173 -18.68 -0.07 9.78
N GLN A 174 -17.40 -0.40 9.57
CA GLN A 174 -16.33 -0.08 10.49
C GLN A 174 -15.03 0.23 9.76
N THR A 175 -14.11 0.90 10.46
CA THR A 175 -12.74 1.14 9.97
C THR A 175 -11.80 0.24 10.74
N VAL A 176 -11.16 -0.66 10.02
CA VAL A 176 -10.30 -1.72 10.54
C VAL A 176 -8.84 -1.34 10.26
N SER A 177 -7.95 -1.60 11.22
CA SER A 177 -6.51 -1.39 11.04
C SER A 177 -5.91 -2.47 10.11
N LEU A 178 -4.70 -2.21 9.61
CA LEU A 178 -3.90 -3.29 9.04
C LEU A 178 -3.62 -4.35 10.11
N PHE A 179 -3.70 -5.62 9.70
CA PHE A 179 -3.40 -6.79 10.53
C PHE A 179 -4.36 -7.00 11.72
N ASP A 180 -5.57 -6.45 11.63
CA ASP A 180 -6.66 -6.82 12.54
C ASP A 180 -7.08 -8.28 12.27
N PRO A 181 -7.23 -9.13 13.30
CA PRO A 181 -7.56 -10.54 13.14
C PRO A 181 -8.94 -10.82 12.53
N VAL A 182 -9.81 -9.81 12.36
CA VAL A 182 -11.07 -9.97 11.62
C VAL A 182 -10.87 -10.16 10.11
N LEU A 183 -9.67 -9.87 9.59
CA LEU A 183 -9.26 -10.06 8.21
C LEU A 183 -7.89 -10.76 8.14
N GLN A 184 -7.54 -11.23 6.94
CA GLN A 184 -6.27 -11.89 6.66
C GLN A 184 -5.73 -11.47 5.29
N ASP A 185 -4.46 -11.75 5.03
CA ASP A 185 -3.82 -11.59 3.72
C ASP A 185 -3.99 -10.17 3.16
N TYR A 186 -3.59 -9.16 3.95
CA TYR A 186 -3.69 -7.75 3.59
C TYR A 186 -2.81 -7.41 2.38
N PHE A 187 -3.30 -6.56 1.48
CA PHE A 187 -2.55 -6.06 0.33
C PHE A 187 -3.00 -4.67 -0.11
N TRP A 188 -2.11 -3.93 -0.75
CA TRP A 188 -2.48 -2.80 -1.59
C TRP A 188 -2.78 -3.29 -3.01
N GLN A 189 -4.01 -3.07 -3.45
CA GLN A 189 -4.39 -3.17 -4.85
C GLN A 189 -3.93 -1.90 -5.59
N TYR A 190 -2.89 -2.03 -6.40
CA TYR A 190 -2.30 -0.92 -7.15
C TYR A 190 -2.81 -0.91 -8.59
N ALA A 191 -3.84 -0.12 -8.86
CA ALA A 191 -4.38 0.07 -10.21
C ALA A 191 -3.62 1.19 -10.92
N ASN A 192 -2.79 0.84 -11.92
CA ASN A 192 -1.90 1.77 -12.60
C ASN A 192 -2.41 2.12 -14.01
N SER A 193 -2.84 3.37 -14.20
CA SER A 193 -3.23 3.96 -15.48
C SER A 193 -2.14 4.91 -15.97
N GLY A 194 -0.96 4.37 -16.30
CA GLY A 194 0.15 5.10 -16.90
C GLY A 194 1.02 5.93 -15.95
N LEU A 195 0.89 5.77 -14.63
CA LEU A 195 1.77 6.43 -13.66
C LEU A 195 3.14 5.75 -13.60
N ARG A 196 4.19 6.53 -13.86
CA ARG A 196 5.58 6.03 -13.90
C ARG A 196 6.19 5.82 -12.52
N LEU A 197 5.89 6.71 -11.57
CA LEU A 197 6.45 6.64 -10.22
C LEU A 197 5.45 7.22 -9.22
N LEU A 198 5.05 6.42 -8.25
CA LEU A 198 4.49 6.88 -6.99
C LEU A 198 5.58 6.85 -5.93
N GLN A 199 5.85 7.99 -5.29
CA GLN A 199 6.74 8.05 -4.14
C GLN A 199 5.91 8.20 -2.87
N LEU A 200 6.16 7.32 -1.90
CA LEU A 200 5.64 7.37 -0.54
C LEU A 200 6.77 7.68 0.43
N ARG A 201 6.46 8.49 1.44
CA ARG A 201 7.35 8.77 2.57
C ARG A 201 6.62 8.52 3.89
N PHE A 202 7.24 7.75 4.77
CA PHE A 202 6.70 7.35 6.06
C PHE A 202 7.47 8.09 7.15
N TYR A 203 6.79 8.96 7.88
CA TYR A 203 7.38 9.80 8.94
C TYR A 203 6.90 9.30 10.30
N PRO A 204 7.80 8.79 11.18
CA PRO A 204 7.46 8.50 12.57
C PRO A 204 6.86 9.73 13.25
N GLN A 205 5.90 9.52 14.17
CA GLN A 205 5.32 10.56 15.02
C GLN A 205 5.86 10.50 16.44
#